data_AF-A0A2W6AJ74-F1
#
_entry.id   AF-A0A2W6AJ74-F1
#
_cell.length_a   1.000
_cell.length_b   1.000
_cell.length_c   1.000
_cell.angle_alpha   90.00
_cell.angle_beta   90.00
_cell.angle_gamma   90.00
#
_symmetry.space_group_name_H-M   'P 1'
#
loop_
_entity.id
_entity.type
_entity.pdbx_description
1 polymer ?
#
loop_
_entity_poly.entity_id
_entity_poly.type
_entity_poly.pdbx_seq_one_letter_code
_entity_poly.pdbx_strand_id
1 'polypeptide(L)' 'MRIKAIIHTVPDSEGGGFWAEVPALPGCMTQGDSYEELMQNVQEAIEGCLSIETESSVDRIARL' A
#
# COMPACT_ATOMS: atom_id res chain seq x y z
N MET A 1 -11.29 -9.69 6.66
CA MET A 1 -10.03 -10.33 6.19
C MET A 1 -8.91 -9.95 7.14
N ARG A 2 -7.81 -10.72 7.21
CA ARG A 2 -6.57 -10.30 7.91
C ARG A 2 -5.49 -10.07 6.87
N ILE A 3 -5.14 -8.81 6.63
CA ILE A 3 -4.07 -8.40 5.72
C ILE A 3 -2.86 -7.99 6.56
N LYS A 4 -1.66 -8.37 6.12
CA LYS A 4 -0.41 -8.00 6.79
C LYS A 4 0.32 -6.97 5.93
N ALA A 5 0.89 -5.95 6.59
CA ALA A 5 1.84 -5.03 6.00
C ALA A 5 3.25 -5.32 6.56
N ILE A 6 4.27 -5.10 5.73
CA ILE A 6 5.67 -5.09 6.13
C ILE A 6 6.08 -3.62 6.23
N ILE A 7 6.66 -3.23 7.36
CA ILE A 7 7.06 -1.85 7.63
C ILE A 7 8.58 -1.73 7.52
N HIS A 8 9.02 -0.66 6.90
CA HIS A 8 10.41 -0.28 6.72
C HIS A 8 10.63 1.12 7.29
N THR A 9 11.80 1.31 7.91
CA THR A 9 12.24 2.61 8.41
C THR A 9 13.18 3.26 7.40
N VAL A 10 13.00 4.55 7.15
CA VAL A 10 13.92 5.34 6.35
C VAL A 10 14.93 5.98 7.30
N PRO A 11 16.25 5.88 7.06
CA PRO A 11 17.25 6.55 7.89
C PRO A 11 17.07 8.07 7.89
N ASP A 12 17.36 8.72 9.02
CA ASP A 12 17.28 10.20 9.13
C ASP A 12 18.14 10.92 8.07
N SER A 13 19.25 10.32 7.64
CA SER A 13 20.11 10.85 6.57
C SER A 13 19.43 10.89 5.20
N GLU A 14 18.36 10.15 5.01
CA GLU A 14 17.57 10.05 3.77
C GLU A 14 16.19 10.72 3.91
N GLY A 15 15.93 11.41 5.02
CA GLY A 15 14.68 12.13 5.29
C GLY A 15 13.85 11.56 6.45
N GLY A 16 14.21 10.38 6.97
CA GLY A 16 13.49 9.76 8.08
C GLY A 16 12.10 9.23 7.69
N GLY A 17 11.36 8.76 8.69
CA GLY A 17 9.99 8.27 8.53
C GLY A 17 9.90 6.77 8.18
N PHE A 18 8.76 6.39 7.62
CA PHE A 18 8.39 5.00 7.38
C PHE A 18 7.74 4.80 6.02
N TRP A 19 7.90 3.60 5.49
CA TRP A 19 7.07 3.13 4.39
C TRP A 19 6.65 1.68 4.64
N ALA A 20 5.57 1.28 3.98
CA ALA A 20 5.04 -0.06 4.10
C ALA A 20 4.57 -0.60 2.75
N GLU A 21 4.71 -1.91 2.62
CA GLU A 21 4.14 -2.69 1.52
C GLU A 21 3.18 -3.76 2.04
N VAL A 22 2.22 -4.12 1.21
CA VAL A 22 1.24 -5.16 1.51
C VAL A 22 1.46 -6.34 0.54
N PRO A 23 2.15 -7.42 0.96
CA PRO A 23 2.50 -8.52 0.04
C PRO A 23 1.30 -9.21 -0.61
N ALA A 24 0.13 -9.16 0.03
CA ALA A 24 -1.12 -9.70 -0.51
C ALA A 24 -1.75 -8.83 -1.61
N LEU A 25 -1.30 -7.57 -1.75
CA LEU A 25 -1.76 -6.60 -2.74
C LEU A 25 -0.53 -6.02 -3.47
N PRO A 26 0.04 -6.73 -4.46
CA PRO A 26 1.22 -6.28 -5.17
C PRO A 26 1.05 -4.86 -5.75
N GLY A 27 2.00 -3.98 -5.46
CA GLY A 27 1.94 -2.56 -5.85
C GLY A 27 1.21 -1.65 -4.84
N CYS A 28 0.59 -2.20 -3.79
CA CYS A 28 0.08 -1.43 -2.67
C CYS A 28 1.23 -1.05 -1.73
N MET A 29 1.69 0.19 -1.88
CA MET A 29 2.77 0.78 -1.09
C MET A 29 2.35 2.18 -0.64
N THR A 30 2.80 2.57 0.54
CA THR A 30 2.56 3.91 1.08
C THR A 30 3.64 4.31 2.09
N GLN A 31 3.68 5.59 2.47
CA GLN A 31 4.66 6.16 3.39
C GLN A 31 4.00 7.10 4.39
N GLY A 32 4.70 7.41 5.47
CA GLY A 32 4.29 8.39 6.47
C GLY A 32 5.47 8.81 7.35
N ASP A 33 5.41 10.03 7.88
CA ASP A 33 6.46 10.61 8.72
C ASP A 33 6.43 10.00 10.14
N SER A 34 5.26 9.51 10.56
CA SER A 34 5.04 8.82 11.83
C SER A 34 4.45 7.42 11.63
N TYR A 35 4.57 6.57 12.65
CA TYR A 35 3.97 5.24 12.62
C TYR A 35 2.44 5.33 12.54
N GLU A 36 1.83 6.26 13.27
CA GLU A 36 0.38 6.51 13.27
C GLU A 36 -0.11 6.91 11.88
N GLU A 37 0.57 7.86 11.23
CA GLU A 37 0.25 8.28 9.86
C GLU A 37 0.41 7.13 8.87
N LEU A 38 1.52 6.39 8.94
CA LEU A 38 1.74 5.23 8.08
C LEU A 38 0.59 4.23 8.21
N MET A 39 0.14 3.93 9.43
CA MET A 39 -0.94 2.98 9.66
C MET A 39 -2.27 3.46 9.10
N GLN A 40 -2.55 4.76 9.14
CA GLN A 40 -3.73 5.33 8.49
C GLN A 40 -3.61 5.19 6.96
N ASN A 41 -2.47 5.59 6.41
CA ASN A 41 -2.21 5.55 4.97
C ASN A 41 -2.24 4.11 4.43
N VAL A 42 -1.79 3.12 5.20
CA VAL A 42 -1.87 1.68 4.83
C VAL A 42 -3.32 1.23 4.74
N GLN A 43 -4.19 1.65 5.66
CA GLN A 43 -5.61 1.31 5.60
C GLN A 43 -6.26 1.92 4.37
N GLU A 44 -6.02 3.20 4.11
CA GLU A 44 -6.56 3.90 2.93
C GLU A 44 -6.06 3.27 1.62
N ALA A 45 -4.78 2.91 1.53
CA ALA A 45 -4.21 2.26 0.35
C ALA A 45 -4.82 0.87 0.09
N ILE A 46 -5.04 0.08 1.14
CA ILE A 46 -5.70 -1.23 1.05
C ILE A 46 -7.15 -1.06 0.57
N GLU A 47 -7.89 -0.12 1.16
CA GLU A 47 -9.27 0.18 0.76
C GLU A 47 -9.34 0.65 -0.70
N GLY A 48 -8.42 1.51 -1.12
CA GLY A 48 -8.26 1.96 -2.50
C GLY A 48 -8.03 0.78 -3.46
N CYS A 49 -7.06 -0.09 -3.17
CA CYS A 49 -6.78 -1.26 -4.02
C CYS A 49 -7.98 -2.21 -4.12
N LEU A 50 -8.66 -2.49 -3.00
CA LEU A 50 -9.81 -3.40 -2.98
C LEU A 50 -11.07 -2.78 -3.60
N SER A 51 -11.21 -1.45 -3.57
CA SER A 51 -12.31 -0.76 -4.24
C SER A 51 -12.23 -0.92 -5.77
N ILE A 52 -11.01 -0.96 -6.33
CA ILE A 52 -10.78 -1.22 -7.76
C ILE A 52 -11.09 -2.69 -8.09
N GLU A 53 -10.80 -3.64 -7.20
CA GLU A 53 -11.18 -5.05 -7.42
C GLU A 53 -12.70 -5.28 -7.46
N THR A 54 -13.51 -4.32 -7.00
CA THR A 54 -14.98 -4.37 -7.10
C THR A 54 -15.55 -3.78 -8.39
N GLU A 55 -14.73 -3.17 -9.25
CA GLU A 55 -15.12 -2.77 -10.62
C GLU A 55 -14.18 -3.43 -11.65
N SER A 56 -14.69 -4.48 -12.30
CA SER A 56 -14.12 -5.18 -13.46
C SER A 56 -13.27 -4.28 -14.40
N SER A 57 -12.09 -4.73 -14.91
CA SER A 57 -11.63 -4.51 -16.32
C SER A 57 -10.12 -4.72 -16.65
N VAL A 58 -9.26 -5.35 -15.85
CA VAL A 58 -7.86 -5.61 -16.32
C VAL A 58 -7.76 -6.73 -17.38
N ASP A 59 -8.86 -7.47 -17.62
CA ASP A 59 -8.93 -8.54 -18.63
C ASP A 59 -9.03 -8.03 -20.09
N ARG A 60 -8.98 -6.70 -20.32
CA ARG A 60 -9.09 -6.09 -21.66
C ARG A 60 -7.78 -5.70 -22.34
N ILE A 61 -6.67 -5.59 -21.61
CA ILE A 61 -5.38 -5.19 -22.22
C ILE A 61 -4.59 -6.41 -22.72
N ALA A 62 -4.89 -7.62 -22.21
CA ALA A 62 -4.18 -8.85 -22.58
C ALA A 62 -4.74 -9.59 -23.83
N ARG A 63 -5.64 -8.97 -24.62
CA ARG A 63 -6.21 -9.57 -25.85
C ARG A 63 -6.01 -8.72 -27.12
N LEU A 64 -5.08 -7.78 -27.11
CA LEU A 64 -4.56 -7.12 -28.32
C LEU A 64 -3.21 -7.75 -28.69
#